data_AF-A0A212SP51-F1
#
_entry.id   AF-A0A212SP51-F1
#
_cell.length_a   1.000
_cell.length_b   1.000
_cell.length_c   1.000
_cell.angle_alpha   90.00
_cell.angle_beta   90.00
_cell.angle_gamma   90.00
#
_symmetry.space_group_name_H-M   'P 1'
#
loop_
_entity.id
_entity.type
_entity.pdbx_description
1 polymer ?
#
loop_
_entity_poly.entity_id
_entity_poly.type
_entity_poly.pdbx_seq_one_letter_code
_entity_poly.pdbx_strand_id
1 'polypeptide(L)'
;MSWSERSTGALLAAALVLTVTGCTADSGGDGEASCAFEVSYEGRTYKDVANVEFTVTDKLGTATLPPCDDTGGQEEAEAEETEETAYGVKGLSPETAIAVGSSPDQAVLVVSYSGTELPPDVQKLIDKP
;
A
#
# COMPACT_ATOMS: atom_id res chain seq x y z
N MET A 1 32.46 -75.75 3.04
CA MET A 1 31.34 -75.25 2.22
C MET A 1 31.61 -73.79 1.87
N SER A 2 31.33 -73.42 0.62
CA SER A 2 31.18 -72.07 0.06
C SER A 2 32.41 -71.16 -0.11
N TRP A 3 32.78 -71.05 -1.39
CA TRP A 3 33.59 -70.06 -2.09
C TRP A 3 32.81 -68.73 -2.23
N SER A 4 33.51 -67.57 -2.25
CA SER A 4 33.29 -66.37 -3.10
C SER A 4 33.92 -65.16 -2.40
N GLU A 5 35.12 -64.70 -2.80
CA GLU A 5 35.42 -63.77 -3.90
C GLU A 5 35.56 -62.31 -3.45
N ARG A 6 36.50 -61.64 -4.12
CA ARG A 6 37.22 -60.43 -3.74
C ARG A 6 37.11 -59.48 -4.90
N SER A 7 36.39 -58.37 -4.72
CA SER A 7 36.26 -57.21 -5.64
C SER A 7 35.06 -56.38 -5.12
N THR A 8 34.93 -55.06 -5.19
CA THR A 8 35.54 -53.99 -5.98
C THR A 8 35.11 -52.67 -5.30
N GLY A 9 35.92 -51.62 -5.44
CA GLY A 9 35.38 -50.27 -5.67
C GLY A 9 35.04 -49.44 -4.43
N ALA A 10 36.06 -48.78 -3.88
CA ALA A 10 35.85 -47.51 -3.21
C ALA A 10 35.65 -46.38 -4.24
N LEU A 11 34.91 -45.36 -3.82
CA LEU A 11 34.78 -44.00 -4.38
C LEU A 11 33.66 -43.79 -5.41
N LEU A 12 32.69 -42.94 -5.01
CA LEU A 12 32.08 -41.78 -5.70
C LEU A 12 30.81 -41.40 -4.90
N ALA A 13 30.86 -40.48 -3.94
CA ALA A 13 30.82 -39.01 -4.07
C ALA A 13 29.42 -38.42 -4.38
N ALA A 14 29.11 -37.35 -3.62
CA ALA A 14 28.07 -36.33 -3.80
C ALA A 14 26.68 -36.57 -3.16
N ALA A 15 26.60 -36.29 -1.86
CA ALA A 15 25.38 -35.81 -1.21
C ALA A 15 25.17 -34.33 -1.57
N LEU A 16 24.20 -34.02 -2.44
CA LEU A 16 23.72 -32.66 -2.68
C LEU A 16 22.51 -32.41 -1.78
N VAL A 17 22.78 -31.71 -0.68
CA VAL A 17 21.77 -31.14 0.22
C VAL A 17 21.07 -30.03 -0.54
N LEU A 18 19.79 -30.20 -0.86
CA LEU A 18 18.97 -29.13 -1.42
C LEU A 18 18.70 -28.12 -0.29
N THR A 19 19.42 -27.02 -0.37
CA THR A 19 19.32 -25.87 0.51
C THR A 19 17.97 -25.19 0.33
N VAL A 20 17.23 -25.11 1.44
CA VAL A 20 16.23 -24.10 1.83
C VAL A 20 16.00 -23.03 0.75
N THR A 21 14.87 -23.12 0.05
CA THR A 21 14.34 -21.98 -0.69
C THR A 21 14.06 -20.87 0.30
N GLY A 22 14.78 -19.78 0.12
CA GLY A 22 14.73 -18.59 0.97
C GLY A 22 13.33 -18.03 1.09
N CYS A 23 13.12 -17.36 2.20
CA CYS A 23 11.97 -16.53 2.52
C CYS A 23 11.52 -15.75 1.29
N THR A 24 10.34 -16.10 0.75
CA THR A 24 9.51 -15.05 0.19
C THR A 24 8.98 -14.30 1.40
N ALA A 25 9.63 -13.17 1.68
CA ALA A 25 9.07 -12.15 2.53
C ALA A 25 7.83 -11.64 1.79
N ASP A 26 6.67 -12.13 2.19
CA ASP A 26 5.45 -11.34 2.13
C ASP A 26 5.07 -11.05 3.58
N SER A 27 5.83 -10.12 4.16
CA SER A 27 5.49 -9.51 5.42
C SER A 27 4.46 -8.43 5.09
N GLY A 28 3.19 -8.79 5.17
CA GLY A 28 2.07 -7.86 5.01
C GLY A 28 0.82 -8.31 5.75
N GLY A 29 0.98 -9.09 6.82
CA GLY A 29 -0.11 -9.41 7.74
C GLY A 29 -0.21 -8.35 8.83
N ASP A 30 -0.84 -7.22 8.52
CA ASP A 30 -1.30 -6.27 9.54
C ASP A 30 -2.78 -6.55 9.82
N GLY A 31 -2.99 -7.19 10.96
CA GLY A 31 -4.31 -7.38 11.54
C GLY A 31 -4.85 -6.10 12.19
N GLU A 32 -6.17 -6.13 12.40
CA GLU A 32 -7.02 -5.12 13.03
C GLU A 32 -7.26 -3.87 12.16
N ALA A 33 -8.23 -4.02 11.25
CA ALA A 33 -8.73 -2.95 10.41
C ALA A 33 -9.43 -1.85 11.23
N SER A 34 -8.72 -0.74 11.33
CA SER A 34 -9.24 0.61 11.57
C SER A 34 -8.49 1.49 10.59
N CYS A 35 -8.74 1.27 9.30
CA CYS A 35 -8.04 1.89 8.19
C CYS A 35 -8.28 3.42 8.24
N ALA A 36 -7.24 4.17 8.60
CA ALA A 36 -7.21 5.59 8.27
C ALA A 36 -7.26 5.72 6.74
N PHE A 37 -8.12 6.61 6.21
CA PHE A 37 -8.27 6.78 4.77
C PHE A 37 -6.93 7.21 4.15
N GLU A 38 -6.26 6.26 3.51
CA GLU A 38 -4.93 6.39 2.92
C GLU A 38 -5.02 6.02 1.44
N VAL A 39 -4.32 6.77 0.59
CA VAL A 39 -4.36 6.60 -0.86
C VAL A 39 -2.96 6.66 -1.44
N SER A 40 -2.66 5.77 -2.39
CA SER A 40 -1.43 5.80 -3.18
C SER A 40 -1.64 6.52 -4.51
N TYR A 41 -0.78 7.49 -4.84
CA TYR A 41 -0.75 8.15 -6.13
C TYR A 41 0.70 8.46 -6.54
N GLU A 42 1.11 8.03 -7.74
CA GLU A 42 2.48 8.17 -8.24
C GLU A 42 3.56 7.69 -7.24
N GLY A 43 3.30 6.58 -6.55
CA GLY A 43 4.22 5.99 -5.58
C GLY A 43 4.36 6.78 -4.27
N ARG A 44 3.45 7.72 -4.00
CA ARG A 44 3.37 8.49 -2.75
C ARG A 44 2.09 8.14 -2.01
N THR A 45 2.22 8.06 -0.69
CA THR A 45 1.11 7.87 0.24
C THR A 45 0.52 9.21 0.65
N TYR A 46 -0.80 9.35 0.52
CA TYR A 46 -1.57 10.49 0.97
C TYR A 46 -2.59 10.05 2.01
N LYS A 47 -2.84 10.90 3.00
CA LYS A 47 -3.74 10.61 4.12
C LYS A 47 -4.82 11.67 4.21
N ASP A 48 -6.03 11.28 4.57
CA ASP A 48 -7.04 12.26 4.99
C ASP A 48 -6.58 13.00 6.25
N VAL A 49 -6.82 14.30 6.28
CA VAL A 49 -6.36 15.19 7.36
C VAL A 49 -7.46 16.08 7.93
N ALA A 50 -8.51 16.38 7.14
CA ALA A 50 -9.61 17.22 7.56
C ALA A 50 -10.73 17.24 6.50
N ASN A 51 -11.97 17.38 6.97
CA ASN A 51 -13.11 17.69 6.11
C ASN A 51 -13.24 19.22 5.98
N VAL A 52 -12.62 19.79 4.96
CA VAL A 52 -12.53 21.24 4.73
C VAL A 52 -12.95 21.58 3.31
N GLU A 53 -13.42 22.81 3.09
CA GLU A 53 -13.75 23.25 1.74
C GLU A 53 -12.47 23.51 0.92
N PHE A 54 -12.41 22.93 -0.26
CA PHE A 54 -11.34 23.16 -1.23
C PHE A 54 -11.91 23.25 -2.64
N THR A 55 -11.08 23.73 -3.58
CA THR A 55 -11.46 23.79 -4.99
C THR A 55 -10.65 22.76 -5.77
N VAL A 56 -11.35 21.81 -6.37
CA VAL A 56 -10.78 20.86 -7.34
C VAL A 56 -10.38 21.59 -8.62
N THR A 57 -9.24 21.21 -9.20
CA THR A 57 -8.77 21.71 -10.50
C THR A 57 -8.80 20.59 -11.55
N ASP A 58 -7.68 20.31 -12.21
CA ASP A 58 -7.56 19.36 -13.31
C ASP A 58 -7.59 17.92 -12.80
N LYS A 59 -8.08 17.00 -13.63
CA LYS A 59 -7.93 15.56 -13.41
C LYS A 59 -6.46 15.18 -13.64
N LEU A 60 -5.83 14.59 -12.62
CA LEU A 60 -4.42 14.21 -12.64
C LEU A 60 -4.23 12.77 -13.10
N GLY A 61 -5.07 11.85 -12.63
CA GLY A 61 -4.94 10.43 -12.95
C GLY A 61 -5.83 9.54 -12.09
N THR A 62 -5.32 8.36 -11.79
CA THR A 62 -5.96 7.35 -10.94
C THR A 62 -5.13 7.15 -9.67
N ALA A 63 -5.79 7.16 -8.53
CA ALA A 63 -5.20 6.85 -7.24
C ALA A 63 -5.73 5.50 -6.74
N THR A 64 -4.90 4.77 -6.00
CA THR A 64 -5.22 3.43 -5.49
C THR A 64 -5.50 3.52 -4.00
N LEU A 65 -6.68 3.03 -3.60
CA LEU A 65 -7.09 2.88 -2.23
C LEU A 65 -6.77 1.45 -1.80
N PRO A 66 -5.99 1.24 -0.74
CA PRO A 66 -5.76 -0.08 -0.21
C PRO A 66 -7.07 -0.65 0.34
N PRO A 67 -7.17 -1.97 0.46
CA PRO A 67 -8.29 -2.60 1.12
C PRO A 67 -8.51 -2.07 2.54
N CYS A 68 -9.76 -1.72 2.83
CA CYS A 68 -10.18 -1.26 4.14
C CYS A 68 -11.30 -2.16 4.65
N ASP A 69 -11.00 -3.02 5.62
CA ASP A 69 -11.99 -3.90 6.25
C ASP A 69 -12.74 -3.15 7.37
N ASP A 70 -13.59 -2.20 6.97
CA ASP A 70 -14.47 -1.47 7.90
C ASP A 70 -15.74 -2.26 8.23
N THR A 71 -15.90 -3.48 7.68
CA THR A 71 -17.12 -4.30 7.85
C THR A 71 -16.82 -5.51 8.72
N GLY A 72 -16.53 -5.25 9.99
CA GLY A 72 -16.18 -6.27 10.97
C GLY A 72 -17.06 -7.54 10.88
N GLY A 73 -16.48 -8.60 10.30
CA GLY A 73 -17.02 -9.96 10.38
C GLY A 73 -17.73 -10.51 9.14
N GLN A 74 -17.34 -10.16 7.92
CA GLN A 74 -17.63 -11.01 6.77
C GLN A 74 -16.38 -11.83 6.43
N GLU A 75 -16.58 -13.16 6.35
CA GLU A 75 -15.57 -14.15 5.99
C GLU A 75 -14.67 -13.62 4.87
N GLU A 76 -13.36 -13.72 5.08
CA GLU A 76 -12.22 -13.15 4.35
C GLU A 76 -12.39 -13.17 2.81
N ALA A 77 -13.26 -12.34 2.26
CA ALA A 77 -13.13 -11.90 0.90
C ALA A 77 -11.96 -10.94 0.95
N GLU A 78 -10.85 -11.32 0.31
CA GLU A 78 -9.70 -10.45 0.06
C GLU A 78 -10.25 -9.08 -0.33
N ALA A 79 -10.21 -8.12 0.59
CA ALA A 79 -10.65 -6.78 0.26
C ALA A 79 -9.76 -6.33 -0.89
N GLU A 80 -10.37 -5.93 -2.01
CA GLU A 80 -9.61 -5.58 -3.19
C GLU A 80 -9.22 -4.10 -3.16
N GLU A 81 -8.05 -3.80 -3.72
CA GLU A 81 -7.65 -2.43 -3.99
C GLU A 81 -8.69 -1.75 -4.88
N THR A 82 -9.10 -0.53 -4.51
CA THR A 82 -10.07 0.25 -5.29
C THR A 82 -9.36 1.39 -6.02
N GLU A 83 -9.75 1.67 -7.25
CA GLU A 83 -9.23 2.78 -8.05
C GLU A 83 -10.19 3.97 -8.04
N GLU A 84 -9.69 5.14 -7.68
CA GLU A 84 -10.47 6.40 -7.69
C GLU A 84 -9.76 7.46 -8.54
N THR A 85 -10.49 8.51 -8.95
CA THR A 85 -9.87 9.60 -9.72
C THR A 85 -9.11 10.54 -8.78
N ALA A 86 -7.85 10.83 -9.15
CA ALA A 86 -7.05 11.91 -8.55
C ALA A 86 -7.27 13.22 -9.30
N TYR A 87 -7.44 14.29 -8.54
CA TYR A 87 -7.56 15.66 -9.03
C TYR A 87 -6.60 16.60 -8.31
N GLY A 88 -6.25 17.71 -8.97
CA GLY A 88 -5.49 18.79 -8.35
C GLY A 88 -6.33 19.60 -7.39
N VAL A 89 -5.65 20.26 -6.45
CA VAL A 89 -6.28 21.18 -5.49
C VAL A 89 -5.72 22.58 -5.72
N LYS A 90 -6.61 23.57 -5.84
CA LYS A 90 -6.21 24.94 -6.16
C LYS A 90 -5.25 25.50 -5.11
N GLY A 91 -4.05 25.86 -5.55
CA GLY A 91 -3.03 26.49 -4.71
C GLY A 91 -2.15 25.51 -3.94
N LEU A 92 -2.31 24.19 -4.14
CA LEU A 92 -1.46 23.16 -3.57
C LEU A 92 -0.73 22.39 -4.69
N SER A 93 0.50 21.98 -4.42
CA SER A 93 1.23 21.07 -5.32
C SER A 93 0.63 19.66 -5.20
N PRO A 94 0.46 18.91 -6.30
CA PRO A 94 0.08 17.50 -6.25
C PRO A 94 0.99 16.65 -5.37
N GLU A 95 2.27 17.00 -5.24
CA GLU A 95 3.21 16.30 -4.34
C GLU A 95 2.90 16.51 -2.85
N THR A 96 2.12 17.54 -2.53
CA THR A 96 1.71 17.90 -1.17
C THR A 96 0.28 17.45 -0.90
N ALA A 97 -0.64 17.72 -1.81
CA ALA A 97 -2.04 17.38 -1.65
C ALA A 97 -2.73 17.15 -2.99
N ILE A 98 -3.64 16.18 -3.00
CA ILE A 98 -4.53 15.89 -4.11
C ILE A 98 -5.95 15.73 -3.56
N ALA A 99 -6.93 15.77 -4.46
CA ALA A 99 -8.30 15.39 -4.14
C ALA A 99 -8.61 14.03 -4.78
N VAL A 100 -9.24 13.11 -4.04
CA VAL A 100 -9.51 11.75 -4.52
C VAL A 100 -11.00 11.45 -4.40
N GLY A 101 -11.61 10.97 -5.49
CA GLY A 101 -12.98 10.48 -5.48
C GLY A 101 -13.56 10.24 -6.87
N SER A 102 -14.77 9.70 -6.93
CA SER A 102 -15.39 9.30 -8.19
C SER A 102 -15.81 10.50 -9.05
N SER A 103 -16.03 11.66 -8.42
CA SER A 103 -16.32 12.93 -9.09
C SER A 103 -15.73 14.12 -8.29
N PRO A 104 -15.54 15.30 -8.90
CA PRO A 104 -14.99 16.47 -8.21
C PRO A 104 -15.78 16.90 -6.96
N ASP A 105 -17.10 16.71 -6.97
CA ASP A 105 -18.01 17.03 -5.87
C ASP A 105 -17.98 16.00 -4.72
N GLN A 106 -17.51 14.79 -4.98
CA GLN A 106 -17.37 13.70 -4.00
C GLN A 106 -15.91 13.51 -3.57
N ALA A 107 -15.00 14.33 -4.07
CA ALA A 107 -13.60 14.18 -3.79
C ALA A 107 -13.28 14.60 -2.34
N VAL A 108 -12.36 13.88 -1.71
CA VAL A 108 -11.81 14.20 -0.39
C VAL A 108 -10.39 14.72 -0.52
N LEU A 109 -10.00 15.66 0.34
CA LEU A 109 -8.65 16.21 0.38
C LEU A 109 -7.72 15.21 1.10
N VAL A 110 -6.68 14.77 0.42
CA VAL A 110 -5.64 13.91 1.02
C VAL A 110 -4.26 14.55 0.86
N VAL A 111 -3.40 14.33 1.85
CA VAL A 111 -2.14 15.06 2.01
C VAL A 111 -0.98 14.10 2.20
N SER A 112 0.10 14.34 1.46
CA SER A 112 1.38 13.67 1.61
C SER A 112 2.22 14.46 2.60
N TYR A 113 2.41 13.91 3.80
CA TYR A 113 3.24 14.51 4.84
C TYR A 113 3.95 13.42 5.65
N SER A 114 5.07 13.80 6.26
CA SER A 114 5.85 12.93 7.13
C SER A 114 5.84 13.48 8.55
N GLY A 115 5.68 12.60 9.54
CA GLY A 115 5.63 13.00 10.95
C GLY A 115 4.24 13.45 11.39
N THR A 116 4.18 14.40 12.32
CA THR A 116 2.93 14.85 12.97
C THR A 116 2.47 16.23 12.52
N GLU A 117 3.24 16.91 11.67
CA GLU A 117 3.00 18.32 11.31
C GLU A 117 2.59 18.42 9.83
N LEU A 118 1.49 19.15 9.58
CA LEU A 118 0.98 19.33 8.23
C LEU A 118 1.80 20.40 7.48
N PRO A 119 1.92 20.28 6.15
CA PRO A 119 2.48 21.33 5.32
C PRO A 119 1.76 22.66 5.58
N PRO A 120 2.47 23.80 5.66
CA PRO A 120 1.89 25.08 6.09
C PRO A 120 0.76 25.56 5.16
N ASP A 121 0.80 25.22 3.87
CA ASP A 121 -0.25 25.60 2.93
C ASP A 121 -1.52 24.76 3.10
N VAL A 122 -1.39 23.52 3.56
CA VAL A 122 -2.52 22.67 3.98
C VAL A 122 -3.10 23.20 5.29
N GLN A 123 -2.27 23.51 6.27
CA GLN A 123 -2.74 24.04 7.56
C GLN A 123 -3.52 25.35 7.39
N LYS A 124 -3.04 26.26 6.54
CA LYS A 124 -3.77 27.49 6.18
C LYS A 124 -5.12 27.23 5.50
N LEU A 125 -5.30 26.08 4.84
CA LEU A 125 -6.57 25.72 4.23
C LEU A 125 -7.54 25.24 5.31
N ILE A 126 -7.05 24.48 6.30
CA ILE A 126 -7.82 23.97 7.43
C ILE A 126 -8.23 25.07 8.41
N ASP A 127 -7.34 26.01 8.69
CA ASP A 127 -7.59 27.09 9.67
C ASP A 127 -8.52 28.20 9.14
N LYS A 128 -8.99 28.11 7.89
CA LYS A 128 -9.94 29.08 7.35
C LYS A 128 -11.31 28.86 8.00
N PRO A 129 -11.90 29.91 8.62
CA PRO A 129 -13.21 29.83 9.26
C PRO A 129 -14.36 29.74 8.26
#